data_AF-A0A640LL19-F1
#
_entry.id   AF-A0A640LL19-F1
#
_cell.length_a   1.000
_cell.length_b   1.000
_cell.length_c   1.000
_cell.angle_alpha   90.00
_cell.angle_beta   90.00
_cell.angle_gamma   90.00
#
_symmetry.space_group_name_H-M   'P 1'
#
loop_
_entity.id
_entity.type
_entity.pdbx_description
1 polymer ?
#
loop_
_entity_poly.entity_id
_entity_poly.type
_entity_poly.pdbx_seq_one_letter_code
_entity_poly.pdbx_strand_id
1 'polypeptide(L)'
;MDWDLTEKVLRNLAYIVAMVVGIINAKKALNDIKDRKEKKKEEDLEYRLNDETKKYPALWNYTNISNAEIIARMTCEYFIKDKNTYVVTATSVDPDGTAVIYIQKEEFANDPSDPIYSHIGFEVRELSETSSSIINSKDVWNYEEILPSLHSDIIYIQHDGMHMEFTLDSREIDEDRKCYIYYGNFTGESR
;
A
#
# COMPACT_ATOMS: atom_id res chain seq x y z
N MET A 1 -42.96 47.04 35.70
CA MET A 1 -42.52 46.09 34.65
C MET A 1 -41.50 45.17 35.29
N ASP A 2 -41.79 43.87 35.35
CA ASP A 2 -40.96 42.90 36.09
C ASP A 2 -39.76 42.47 35.24
N TRP A 3 -38.62 43.12 35.51
CA TRP A 3 -37.38 42.91 34.77
C TRP A 3 -36.77 41.51 35.00
N ASP A 4 -37.05 40.87 36.14
CA ASP A 4 -36.52 39.55 36.49
C ASP A 4 -37.16 38.44 35.63
N LEU A 5 -38.47 38.51 35.39
CA LEU A 5 -39.17 37.58 34.51
C LEU A 5 -38.66 37.69 33.06
N THR A 6 -38.39 38.91 32.61
CA THR A 6 -37.90 39.18 31.25
C THR A 6 -36.47 38.63 31.07
N GLU A 7 -35.58 38.80 32.05
CA GLU A 7 -34.21 38.27 32.00
C GLU A 7 -34.19 36.72 32.02
N LYS A 8 -35.05 36.08 32.84
CA LYS A 8 -35.19 34.62 32.89
C LYS A 8 -35.66 34.04 31.54
N VAL A 9 -36.61 34.68 30.89
CA VAL A 9 -37.10 34.27 29.57
C VAL A 9 -35.99 34.41 28.52
N LEU A 10 -35.24 35.52 28.52
CA LEU A 10 -34.12 35.73 27.60
C LEU A 10 -32.98 34.72 27.81
N ARG A 11 -32.64 34.39 29.06
CA ARG A 11 -31.65 33.35 29.38
C ARG A 11 -32.08 31.97 28.87
N ASN A 12 -33.33 31.58 29.10
CA ASN A 12 -33.86 30.31 28.60
C ASN A 12 -33.87 30.24 27.07
N LEU A 13 -34.24 31.34 26.39
CA LEU A 13 -34.16 31.42 24.93
C LEU A 13 -32.72 31.27 24.44
N ALA A 14 -31.75 31.94 25.08
CA ALA A 14 -30.33 31.80 24.73
C ALA A 14 -29.83 30.35 24.90
N TYR A 15 -30.25 29.65 25.96
CA TYR A 15 -29.92 28.22 26.17
C TYR A 15 -30.49 27.32 25.07
N ILE A 16 -31.74 27.55 24.67
CA ILE A 16 -32.39 26.78 23.60
C ILE A 16 -31.64 27.00 22.27
N VAL A 17 -31.30 28.24 21.95
CA VAL A 17 -30.55 28.58 20.73
C VAL A 17 -29.18 27.90 20.73
N ALA A 18 -28.46 27.93 21.85
CA ALA A 18 -27.15 27.27 21.97
C ALA A 18 -27.23 25.75 21.76
N MET A 19 -28.26 25.09 22.30
CA MET A 19 -28.50 23.66 22.07
C MET A 19 -28.79 23.34 20.60
N VAL A 20 -29.63 24.15 19.94
CA VAL A 20 -29.95 23.96 18.51
C VAL A 20 -28.70 24.08 17.65
N VAL A 21 -27.86 25.08 17.91
CA VAL A 21 -26.57 25.25 17.20
C VAL A 21 -25.65 24.05 17.44
N GLY A 22 -25.55 23.55 18.68
CA GLY A 22 -24.77 22.36 19.00
C GLY A 22 -25.23 21.11 18.24
N ILE A 23 -26.54 20.89 18.14
CA ILE A 23 -27.13 19.77 17.38
C ILE A 23 -26.83 19.89 15.88
N ILE A 24 -26.93 21.10 15.30
CA ILE A 24 -26.62 21.34 13.89
C ILE A 24 -25.15 21.04 13.60
N ASN A 25 -24.24 21.51 14.45
CA ASN A 25 -22.80 21.27 14.29
C ASN A 25 -22.46 19.78 14.40
N ALA A 26 -23.06 19.06 15.36
CA ALA A 26 -22.87 17.62 15.51
C ALA A 26 -23.41 16.84 14.30
N LYS A 27 -24.58 17.21 13.77
CA LYS A 27 -25.13 16.61 12.53
C LYS A 27 -24.24 16.86 11.33
N LYS A 28 -23.69 18.07 11.19
CA LYS A 28 -22.75 18.39 10.12
C LYS A 28 -21.49 17.52 10.21
N ALA A 29 -20.88 17.42 11.40
CA ALA A 29 -19.70 16.57 11.59
C ALA A 29 -19.98 15.09 11.30
N LEU A 30 -21.15 14.56 11.70
CA LEU A 30 -21.57 13.20 11.38
C LEU A 30 -21.75 12.97 9.87
N ASN A 31 -22.33 13.94 9.16
CA ASN A 31 -22.45 13.88 7.71
C ASN A 31 -21.08 13.98 7.04
N ASP A 32 -20.20 14.87 7.48
CA ASP A 32 -18.82 14.97 6.96
C ASP A 32 -18.04 13.66 7.16
N ILE A 33 -18.26 12.94 8.28
CA ILE A 33 -17.67 11.62 8.54
C ILE A 33 -18.27 10.55 7.62
N LYS A 34 -19.59 10.57 7.38
CA LYS A 34 -20.26 9.66 6.44
C LYS A 34 -19.79 9.90 5.01
N ASP A 35 -19.76 11.15 4.57
CA ASP A 35 -19.27 11.55 3.24
C ASP A 35 -17.81 11.15 3.05
N ARG A 36 -16.95 11.23 4.10
CA ARG A 36 -15.57 10.73 4.03
C ARG A 36 -15.48 9.22 3.94
N LYS A 37 -16.40 8.48 4.58
CA LYS A 37 -16.46 7.01 4.48
C LYS A 37 -17.02 6.55 3.13
N GLU A 38 -18.00 7.26 2.58
CA GLU A 38 -18.59 6.99 1.25
C GLU A 38 -17.68 7.47 0.11
N LYS A 39 -16.83 8.50 0.33
CA LYS A 39 -15.78 8.96 -0.62
C LYS A 39 -14.45 8.23 -0.49
N LYS A 40 -14.38 7.10 0.21
CA LYS A 40 -13.24 6.20 0.00
C LYS A 40 -13.46 5.58 -1.39
N LYS A 41 -13.10 6.35 -2.43
CA LYS A 41 -13.08 5.90 -3.81
C LYS A 41 -12.05 4.79 -3.81
N GLU A 42 -12.56 3.58 -3.78
CA GLU A 42 -11.83 2.36 -4.08
C GLU A 42 -11.22 2.58 -5.47
N GLU A 43 -9.89 2.49 -5.54
CA GLU A 43 -9.10 2.84 -6.72
C GLU A 43 -8.96 1.58 -7.60
N ASP A 44 -8.63 1.80 -8.86
CA ASP A 44 -8.44 0.73 -9.84
C ASP A 44 -6.96 0.62 -10.21
N LEU A 45 -6.49 -0.63 -10.38
CA LEU A 45 -5.15 -0.96 -10.86
C LEU A 45 -5.21 -1.90 -12.05
N GLU A 46 -4.46 -1.60 -13.10
CA GLU A 46 -4.31 -2.46 -14.27
C GLU A 46 -2.87 -2.89 -14.50
N TYR A 47 -2.68 -4.16 -14.83
CA TYR A 47 -1.44 -4.64 -15.42
C TYR A 47 -1.65 -4.78 -16.93
N ARG A 48 -0.84 -4.08 -17.72
CA ARG A 48 -0.90 -4.08 -19.19
C ARG A 48 0.38 -4.68 -19.76
N LEU A 49 0.27 -5.49 -20.81
CA LEU A 49 1.45 -5.97 -21.53
C LEU A 49 2.12 -4.79 -22.24
N ASN A 50 3.44 -4.68 -22.13
CA ASN A 50 4.23 -3.69 -22.85
C ASN A 50 4.39 -4.08 -24.33
N ASP A 51 3.29 -3.99 -25.09
CA ASP A 51 3.21 -4.29 -26.52
C ASP A 51 2.53 -3.11 -27.24
N GLU A 52 3.33 -2.15 -27.69
CA GLU A 52 2.84 -0.96 -28.40
C GLU A 52 2.06 -1.34 -29.68
N THR A 53 2.47 -2.41 -30.36
CA THR A 53 1.84 -2.87 -31.60
C THR A 53 0.39 -3.35 -31.39
N LYS A 54 0.10 -3.85 -30.18
CA LYS A 54 -1.24 -4.29 -29.76
C LYS A 54 -1.94 -3.30 -28.84
N LYS A 55 -1.41 -2.06 -28.73
CA LYS A 55 -1.96 -0.98 -27.91
C LYS A 55 -2.04 -1.34 -26.42
N TYR A 56 -0.97 -1.95 -25.90
CA TYR A 56 -0.81 -2.24 -24.48
C TYR A 56 -2.00 -3.01 -23.88
N PRO A 57 -2.27 -4.26 -24.32
CA PRO A 57 -3.47 -4.97 -23.89
C PRO A 57 -3.46 -5.20 -22.38
N ALA A 58 -4.60 -4.91 -21.72
CA ALA A 58 -4.80 -5.21 -20.32
C ALA A 58 -4.82 -6.72 -20.09
N LEU A 59 -4.04 -7.17 -19.12
CA LEU A 59 -3.93 -8.57 -18.72
C LEU A 59 -4.75 -8.83 -17.46
N TRP A 60 -4.61 -7.95 -16.47
CA TRP A 60 -5.31 -8.04 -15.20
C TRP A 60 -5.80 -6.67 -14.74
N ASN A 61 -6.98 -6.66 -14.13
CA ASN A 61 -7.61 -5.49 -13.55
C ASN A 61 -8.00 -5.85 -12.10
N TYR A 62 -7.66 -4.96 -11.17
CA TYR A 62 -7.95 -5.08 -9.76
C TYR A 62 -8.81 -3.87 -9.38
N THR A 63 -10.07 -4.13 -9.08
CA THR A 63 -10.99 -3.14 -8.52
C THR A 63 -11.00 -3.24 -7.00
N ASN A 64 -11.37 -2.15 -6.33
CA ASN A 64 -11.51 -2.11 -4.88
C ASN A 64 -10.21 -2.39 -4.12
N ILE A 65 -9.09 -1.98 -4.72
CA ILE A 65 -7.76 -2.11 -4.14
C ILE A 65 -7.41 -0.86 -3.33
N SER A 66 -6.64 -1.05 -2.25
CA SER A 66 -6.22 0.08 -1.42
C SER A 66 -5.10 0.88 -2.11
N ASN A 67 -5.07 2.20 -1.89
CA ASN A 67 -3.96 3.03 -2.36
C ASN A 67 -2.58 2.54 -1.86
N ALA A 68 -2.53 2.01 -0.63
CA ALA A 68 -1.30 1.47 -0.06
C ALA A 68 -0.81 0.23 -0.83
N GLU A 69 -1.73 -0.64 -1.27
CA GLU A 69 -1.39 -1.79 -2.11
C GLU A 69 -0.96 -1.38 -3.52
N ILE A 70 -1.67 -0.42 -4.13
CA ILE A 70 -1.28 0.13 -5.45
C ILE A 70 0.16 0.62 -5.39
N ILE A 71 0.48 1.45 -4.39
CA ILE A 71 1.82 2.01 -4.22
C ILE A 71 2.86 0.90 -3.99
N ALA A 72 2.54 -0.10 -3.17
CA ALA A 72 3.44 -1.24 -2.94
C ALA A 72 3.74 -1.99 -4.24
N ARG A 73 2.72 -2.24 -5.07
CA ARG A 73 2.86 -2.90 -6.38
C ARG A 73 3.64 -2.05 -7.38
N MET A 74 3.39 -0.75 -7.45
CA MET A 74 4.12 0.17 -8.33
C MET A 74 5.60 0.33 -7.95
N THR A 75 5.96 0.00 -6.71
CA THR A 75 7.36 0.04 -6.24
C THR A 75 8.16 -1.20 -6.65
N CYS A 76 7.50 -2.26 -7.09
CA CYS A 76 8.16 -3.51 -7.44
C CYS A 76 8.67 -3.51 -8.88
N GLU A 77 9.89 -3.99 -9.08
CA GLU A 77 10.51 -4.19 -10.39
C GLU A 77 10.08 -5.52 -11.02
N TYR A 78 9.70 -6.51 -10.21
CA TYR A 78 9.21 -7.81 -10.67
C TYR A 78 7.81 -8.14 -10.16
N PHE A 79 7.08 -8.91 -10.95
CA PHE A 79 5.74 -9.40 -10.66
C PHE A 79 5.62 -10.86 -11.06
N ILE A 80 5.20 -11.72 -10.12
CA ILE A 80 4.93 -13.14 -10.38
C ILE A 80 3.43 -13.38 -10.26
N LYS A 81 2.87 -14.04 -11.29
CA LYS A 81 1.49 -14.51 -11.31
C LYS A 81 1.33 -15.72 -12.21
N ASP A 82 0.54 -16.69 -11.76
CA ASP A 82 0.29 -17.95 -12.46
C ASP A 82 1.60 -18.65 -12.86
N LYS A 83 2.62 -18.59 -12.00
CA LYS A 83 3.99 -19.09 -12.17
C LYS A 83 4.80 -18.43 -13.29
N ASN A 84 4.29 -17.34 -13.86
CA ASN A 84 5.02 -16.54 -14.84
C ASN A 84 5.64 -15.33 -14.14
N THR A 85 6.88 -15.04 -14.50
CA THR A 85 7.57 -13.85 -14.03
C THR A 85 7.50 -12.75 -15.08
N TYR A 86 7.32 -11.53 -14.60
CA TYR A 86 7.25 -10.34 -15.42
C TYR A 86 8.16 -9.26 -14.83
N VAL A 87 8.83 -8.53 -15.70
CA VAL A 87 9.53 -7.29 -15.33
C VAL A 87 8.59 -6.11 -15.55
N VAL A 88 8.55 -5.20 -14.58
CA VAL A 88 7.84 -3.93 -14.70
C VAL A 88 8.68 -2.98 -15.56
N THR A 89 8.13 -2.57 -16.69
CA THR A 89 8.83 -1.69 -17.65
C THR A 89 8.47 -0.21 -17.46
N ALA A 90 7.28 0.07 -16.93
CA ALA A 90 6.82 1.42 -16.63
C ALA A 90 5.61 1.39 -15.70
N THR A 91 5.33 2.52 -15.04
CA THR A 91 4.09 2.76 -14.29
C THR A 91 3.48 4.10 -14.70
N SER A 92 2.16 4.20 -14.77
CA SER A 92 1.44 5.45 -15.00
C SER A 92 0.17 5.57 -14.16
N VAL A 93 -0.41 6.76 -14.14
CA VAL A 93 -1.76 7.01 -13.61
C VAL A 93 -2.56 7.65 -14.74
N ASP A 94 -3.63 6.98 -15.17
CA ASP A 94 -4.50 7.45 -16.24
C ASP A 94 -5.36 8.66 -15.74
N PRO A 95 -5.92 9.49 -16.64
CA PRO A 95 -6.65 10.71 -16.25
C PRO A 95 -7.87 10.49 -15.32
N ASP A 96 -8.42 9.28 -15.28
CA ASP A 96 -9.53 8.89 -14.40
C ASP A 96 -9.08 8.45 -12.99
N GLY A 97 -7.77 8.36 -12.77
CA GLY A 97 -7.13 7.95 -11.53
C GLY A 97 -6.65 6.50 -11.52
N THR A 98 -6.90 5.71 -12.58
CA THR A 98 -6.49 4.30 -12.65
C THR A 98 -4.97 4.19 -12.68
N ALA A 99 -4.39 3.45 -11.74
CA ALA A 99 -2.97 3.11 -11.77
C ALA A 99 -2.73 2.03 -12.82
N VAL A 100 -1.65 2.14 -13.59
CA VAL A 100 -1.31 1.20 -14.66
C VAL A 100 0.15 0.78 -14.50
N ILE A 101 0.39 -0.53 -14.47
CA ILE A 101 1.71 -1.15 -14.45
C ILE A 101 1.93 -1.86 -15.78
N TYR A 102 2.90 -1.40 -16.56
CA TYR A 102 3.28 -2.02 -17.81
C TYR A 102 4.34 -3.08 -17.55
N ILE A 103 4.13 -4.26 -18.12
CA ILE A 103 4.98 -5.41 -17.85
C ILE A 103 5.42 -6.13 -19.11
N GLN A 104 6.55 -6.80 -19.03
CA GLN A 104 7.06 -7.70 -20.06
C GLN A 104 7.36 -9.05 -19.43
N LYS A 105 7.00 -10.13 -20.14
CA LYS A 105 7.27 -11.50 -19.65
C LYS A 105 8.77 -11.78 -19.70
N GLU A 106 9.28 -12.36 -18.62
CA GLU A 106 10.64 -12.86 -18.49
C GLU A 106 10.63 -14.31 -17.98
N GLU A 107 11.73 -15.03 -18.16
CA GLU A 107 11.87 -16.40 -17.69
C GLU A 107 12.88 -16.47 -16.55
N PHE A 108 12.37 -16.69 -15.34
CA PHE A 108 13.15 -16.96 -14.14
C PHE A 108 12.72 -18.29 -13.52
N ALA A 109 13.63 -18.93 -12.80
CA ALA A 109 13.32 -20.13 -12.04
C ALA A 109 12.61 -19.74 -10.72
N ASN A 110 11.40 -20.26 -10.52
CA ASN A 110 10.68 -20.14 -9.25
C ASN A 110 11.01 -21.35 -8.37
N ASP A 111 11.29 -21.12 -7.08
CA ASP A 111 11.49 -22.20 -6.12
C ASP A 111 10.13 -22.67 -5.56
N PRO A 112 9.67 -23.90 -5.87
CA PRO A 112 8.40 -24.39 -5.38
C PRO A 112 8.37 -24.67 -3.87
N SER A 113 9.53 -24.60 -3.19
CA SER A 113 9.63 -24.75 -1.73
C SER A 113 9.41 -23.44 -0.98
N ASP A 114 9.27 -22.32 -1.69
CA ASP A 114 9.04 -21.02 -1.08
C ASP A 114 7.72 -20.97 -0.28
N PRO A 115 7.72 -20.27 0.87
CA PRO A 115 6.55 -20.24 1.76
C PRO A 115 5.40 -19.45 1.14
N ILE A 116 4.18 -19.93 1.39
CA ILE A 116 2.92 -19.26 1.04
C ILE A 116 2.37 -18.60 2.31
N TYR A 117 1.99 -17.33 2.20
CA TYR A 117 1.53 -16.54 3.34
C TYR A 117 0.00 -16.52 3.47
N SER A 118 -0.46 -16.29 4.71
CA SER A 118 -1.89 -16.23 5.00
C SER A 118 -2.48 -14.85 4.70
N HIS A 119 -1.73 -13.79 5.03
CA HIS A 119 -2.07 -12.38 4.75
C HIS A 119 -1.08 -11.77 3.75
N ILE A 120 -0.32 -10.75 4.15
CA ILE A 120 0.67 -10.08 3.31
C ILE A 120 2.04 -10.54 3.79
N GLY A 121 2.65 -11.44 3.02
CA GLY A 121 4.04 -11.82 3.22
C GLY A 121 4.98 -10.66 2.90
N PHE A 122 6.01 -10.50 3.71
CA PHE A 122 7.14 -9.64 3.42
C PHE A 122 8.44 -10.35 3.75
N GLU A 123 9.27 -10.51 2.74
CA GLU A 123 10.57 -11.16 2.83
C GLU A 123 11.68 -10.17 2.53
N VAL A 124 12.78 -10.29 3.25
CA VAL A 124 14.06 -9.69 2.88
C VAL A 124 15.00 -10.82 2.51
N ARG A 125 15.49 -10.80 1.28
CA ARG A 125 16.32 -11.86 0.72
C ARG A 125 17.70 -11.32 0.32
N GLU A 126 18.73 -11.98 0.79
CA GLU A 126 20.10 -11.73 0.34
C GLU A 126 20.34 -12.48 -0.97
N LEU A 127 20.88 -11.76 -1.95
CA LEU A 127 21.26 -12.33 -3.24
C LEU A 127 22.57 -13.09 -3.14
N SER A 128 22.68 -14.14 -3.94
CA SER A 128 23.90 -14.88 -4.21
C SER A 128 24.06 -15.04 -5.73
N GLU A 129 25.19 -15.57 -6.21
CA GLU A 129 25.50 -15.64 -7.65
C GLU A 129 24.38 -16.26 -8.51
N THR A 130 23.62 -17.20 -7.97
CA THR A 130 22.58 -17.94 -8.73
C THR A 130 21.28 -18.15 -7.97
N SER A 131 21.16 -17.63 -6.75
CA SER A 131 20.00 -17.88 -5.89
C SER A 131 19.81 -16.74 -4.89
N SER A 132 18.80 -16.84 -4.04
CA SER A 132 18.62 -15.93 -2.90
C SER A 132 18.31 -16.72 -1.63
N SER A 133 18.59 -16.13 -0.48
CA SER A 133 18.28 -16.72 0.82
C SER A 133 17.46 -15.77 1.68
N ILE A 134 16.46 -16.30 2.37
CA ILE A 134 15.61 -15.51 3.28
C ILE A 134 16.41 -15.15 4.52
N ILE A 135 16.66 -13.85 4.72
CA ILE A 135 17.31 -13.30 5.91
C ILE A 135 16.27 -12.93 6.96
N ASN A 136 15.12 -12.42 6.51
CA ASN A 136 14.01 -12.04 7.37
C ASN A 136 12.68 -12.29 6.65
N SER A 137 11.66 -12.72 7.39
CA SER A 137 10.30 -12.84 6.87
C SER A 137 9.29 -12.47 7.95
N LYS A 138 8.17 -11.86 7.53
CA LYS A 138 7.02 -11.56 8.39
C LYS A 138 5.72 -11.66 7.61
N ASP A 139 4.64 -12.04 8.31
CA ASP A 139 3.26 -11.96 7.81
C ASP A 139 2.61 -10.72 8.46
N VAL A 140 2.13 -9.77 7.67
CA VAL A 140 1.55 -8.50 8.15
C VAL A 140 0.10 -8.35 7.70
N TRP A 141 -0.63 -7.48 8.41
CA TRP A 141 -2.05 -7.26 8.15
C TRP A 141 -2.31 -6.07 7.23
N ASN A 142 -1.38 -5.12 7.15
CA ASN A 142 -1.57 -3.86 6.44
C ASN A 142 -0.33 -3.49 5.62
N TYR A 143 -0.54 -2.95 4.43
CA TYR A 143 0.51 -2.51 3.52
C TYR A 143 1.39 -1.41 4.11
N GLU A 144 0.83 -0.57 4.96
CA GLU A 144 1.53 0.52 5.66
C GLU A 144 2.71 0.02 6.51
N GLU A 145 2.72 -1.25 6.92
CA GLU A 145 3.80 -1.87 7.70
C GLU A 145 5.03 -2.27 6.86
N ILE A 146 4.89 -2.34 5.54
CA ILE A 146 5.94 -2.75 4.60
C ILE A 146 6.33 -1.64 3.62
N LEU A 147 5.42 -0.70 3.35
CA LEU A 147 5.63 0.42 2.44
C LEU A 147 6.91 1.21 2.71
N PRO A 148 7.25 1.60 3.96
CA PRO A 148 8.50 2.32 4.22
C PRO A 148 9.73 1.52 3.80
N SER A 149 9.74 0.21 4.04
CA SER A 149 10.83 -0.69 3.62
C SER A 149 10.87 -0.80 2.10
N LEU A 150 9.73 -1.05 1.45
CA LEU A 150 9.66 -1.15 -0.01
C LEU A 150 10.15 0.12 -0.71
N HIS A 151 9.84 1.31 -0.19
CA HIS A 151 10.32 2.58 -0.78
C HIS A 151 11.76 2.96 -0.43
N SER A 152 12.42 2.23 0.46
CA SER A 152 13.77 2.58 0.89
C SER A 152 14.81 1.91 0.00
N ASP A 153 15.85 2.66 -0.36
CA ASP A 153 17.03 2.11 -1.05
C ASP A 153 17.99 1.40 -0.08
N ILE A 154 17.84 1.69 1.22
CA ILE A 154 18.62 1.10 2.31
C ILE A 154 17.69 0.80 3.48
N ILE A 155 17.77 -0.42 4.02
CA ILE A 155 17.11 -0.81 5.27
C ILE A 155 18.16 -1.33 6.27
N TYR A 156 17.80 -1.36 7.55
CA TYR A 156 18.64 -1.94 8.59
C TYR A 156 18.01 -3.21 9.12
N ILE A 157 18.77 -4.30 9.12
CA ILE A 157 18.34 -5.63 9.56
C ILE A 157 19.11 -5.99 10.83
N GLN A 158 18.40 -6.49 11.82
CA GLN A 158 19.05 -6.97 13.03
C GLN A 158 19.80 -8.28 12.74
N HIS A 159 21.11 -8.28 12.98
CA HIS A 159 21.99 -9.43 12.82
C HIS A 159 22.99 -9.44 13.99
N ASP A 160 23.06 -10.55 14.74
CA ASP A 160 23.93 -10.70 15.91
C ASP A 160 23.88 -9.54 16.93
N GLY A 161 22.69 -8.96 17.12
CA GLY A 161 22.46 -7.87 18.07
C GLY A 161 22.84 -6.47 17.56
N MET A 162 23.34 -6.35 16.33
CA MET A 162 23.63 -5.08 15.65
C MET A 162 22.63 -4.83 14.53
N HIS A 163 22.45 -3.56 14.15
CA HIS A 163 21.66 -3.20 12.97
C HIS A 163 22.60 -3.06 11.78
N MET A 164 22.62 -4.07 10.93
CA MET A 164 23.46 -4.11 9.74
C MET A 164 22.74 -3.43 8.57
N GLU A 165 23.47 -2.63 7.81
CA GLU A 165 22.96 -1.93 6.64
C GLU A 165 22.81 -2.90 5.46
N PHE A 166 21.64 -2.82 4.81
CA PHE A 166 21.26 -3.69 3.70
C PHE A 166 20.77 -2.82 2.54
N THR A 167 21.48 -2.87 1.42
CA THR A 167 21.17 -2.07 0.22
C THR A 167 20.28 -2.83 -0.73
N LEU A 168 19.31 -2.13 -1.30
CA LEU A 168 18.43 -2.64 -2.34
C LEU A 168 19.20 -3.08 -3.59
N ASP A 169 18.77 -4.22 -4.14
CA ASP A 169 18.97 -4.57 -5.55
C ASP A 169 17.66 -4.40 -6.34
N SER A 170 16.59 -5.06 -5.88
CA SER A 170 15.29 -5.09 -6.54
C SER A 170 14.18 -5.49 -5.58
N ARG A 171 12.92 -5.27 -5.98
CA ARG A 171 11.71 -5.71 -5.29
C ARG A 171 10.82 -6.53 -6.21
N GLU A 172 10.08 -7.44 -5.60
CA GLU A 172 9.15 -8.32 -6.28
C GLU A 172 7.84 -8.40 -5.53
N ILE A 173 6.73 -8.46 -6.27
CA ILE A 173 5.46 -8.97 -5.75
C ILE A 173 5.21 -10.35 -6.36
N ASP A 174 5.30 -11.37 -5.51
CA ASP A 174 4.85 -12.72 -5.81
C ASP A 174 3.40 -12.88 -5.37
N GLU A 175 2.48 -12.70 -6.32
CA GLU A 175 1.04 -12.77 -6.06
C GLU A 175 0.59 -14.20 -5.78
N ASP A 176 1.26 -15.21 -6.35
CA ASP A 176 0.95 -16.62 -6.12
C ASP A 176 1.19 -16.99 -4.64
N ARG A 177 2.17 -16.34 -4.00
CA ARG A 177 2.50 -16.52 -2.56
C ARG A 177 1.93 -15.44 -1.63
N LYS A 178 1.27 -14.41 -2.18
CA LYS A 178 0.85 -13.20 -1.47
C LYS A 178 2.01 -12.48 -0.76
N CYS A 179 3.18 -12.43 -1.40
CA CYS A 179 4.42 -12.01 -0.77
C CYS A 179 5.08 -10.86 -1.53
N TYR A 180 5.52 -9.84 -0.81
CA TYR A 180 6.45 -8.84 -1.30
C TYR A 180 7.86 -9.23 -0.87
N ILE A 181 8.84 -9.02 -1.74
CA ILE A 181 10.22 -9.39 -1.49
C ILE A 181 11.11 -8.19 -1.74
N TYR A 182 12.00 -7.93 -0.79
CA TYR A 182 13.08 -6.96 -0.90
C TYR A 182 14.39 -7.71 -1.08
N TYR A 183 14.95 -7.67 -2.29
CA TYR A 183 16.23 -8.27 -2.61
C TYR A 183 17.36 -7.26 -2.39
N GLY A 184 18.51 -7.75 -1.92
CA GLY A 184 19.66 -6.89 -1.71
C GLY A 184 20.86 -7.62 -1.13
N ASN A 185 21.79 -6.86 -0.57
CA ASN A 185 23.02 -7.37 0.03
C ASN A 185 23.40 -6.54 1.26
N PHE A 186 24.08 -7.17 2.23
CA PHE A 186 24.71 -6.43 3.32
C PHE A 186 25.90 -5.60 2.81
N THR A 187 25.99 -4.35 3.26
CA THR A 187 27.15 -3.49 2.91
C THR A 187 28.35 -3.71 3.82
N GLY A 188 28.12 -4.30 5.00
CA GLY A 188 29.10 -4.44 6.08
C GLY A 188 29.09 -3.28 7.09
N GLU A 189 28.36 -2.21 6.81
CA GLU A 189 28.17 -1.08 7.74
C GLU A 189 27.10 -1.38 8.79
N SER A 190 27.17 -0.74 9.96
CA SER A 190 26.24 -0.97 11.09
C SER A 190 25.87 0.30 11.84
N ARG A 191 24.72 0.29 12.53
CA ARG A 191 24.27 1.34 13.47
C ARG A 191 24.10 0.83 14.90
#